data_AF-A0A7M2A3T5-F1
#
_entry.id   AF-A0A7M2A3T5-F1
#
_cell.length_a   1.000
_cell.length_b   1.000
_cell.length_c   1.000
_cell.angle_alpha   90.00
_cell.angle_beta   90.00
_cell.angle_gamma   90.00
#
_symmetry.space_group_name_H-M   'P 1'
#
loop_
_entity.id
_entity.type
_entity.pdbx_description
1 polymer ?
#
loop_
_entity_poly.entity_id
_entity_poly.type
_entity_poly.pdbx_seq_one_letter_code
_entity_poly.pdbx_strand_id
1 'polypeptide(L)' 'MIRTFVEKDLQYVIEAHIRIYRDEYNYDHSFAEFIEHAVHFAKETRLYIHHLVD' A
#
# COMPACT_ATOMS: atom_id res chain seq x y z
N MET A 1 -12.22 8.65 -11.75
CA MET A 1 -13.27 7.65 -11.48
C MET A 1 -12.79 6.78 -10.32
N ILE A 2 -13.39 6.91 -9.15
CA ILE A 2 -13.05 6.10 -7.97
C ILE A 2 -13.76 4.76 -8.14
N ARG A 3 -12.98 3.69 -8.33
CA ARG A 3 -13.45 2.31 -8.50
C ARG A 3 -13.52 1.66 -7.12
N THR A 4 -14.41 0.67 -6.93
CA THR A 4 -14.42 -0.14 -5.71
C THR A 4 -13.08 -0.85 -5.57
N PHE A 5 -12.41 -0.63 -4.45
CA PHE A 5 -11.07 -1.15 -4.18
C PHE A 5 -11.07 -2.69 -4.18
N VAL A 6 -10.35 -3.31 -5.12
CA VAL A 6 -10.12 -4.76 -5.14
C VAL A 6 -8.64 -5.08 -4.90
N GLU A 7 -8.32 -6.32 -4.54
CA GLU A 7 -6.94 -6.70 -4.18
C GLU A 7 -5.92 -6.46 -5.30
N LYS A 8 -6.34 -6.55 -6.56
CA LYS A 8 -5.51 -6.17 -7.71
C LYS A 8 -5.14 -4.68 -7.72
N ASP A 9 -5.99 -3.81 -7.19
CA ASP A 9 -5.70 -2.38 -7.07
C ASP A 9 -4.63 -2.12 -6.00
N LEU A 10 -4.54 -2.97 -4.97
CA LEU A 10 -3.51 -2.88 -3.92
C LEU A 10 -2.11 -3.05 -4.52
N GLN A 11 -1.89 -4.11 -5.30
CA GLN A 11 -0.60 -4.36 -5.96
C GLN A 11 -0.23 -3.23 -6.91
N TYR A 12 -1.19 -2.75 -7.70
CA TYR A 12 -0.97 -1.63 -8.61
C TYR A 12 -0.53 -0.36 -7.87
N VAL A 13 -1.13 -0.05 -6.71
CA VAL A 13 -0.75 1.11 -5.89
C VAL A 13 0.67 0.97 -5.36
N ILE A 14 1.05 -0.21 -4.86
CA ILE A 14 2.39 -0.48 -4.34
C ILE A 14 3.43 -0.31 -5.45
N GLU A 15 3.23 -0.95 -6.61
CA GLU A 15 4.14 -0.84 -7.75
C GLU A 15 4.27 0.59 -8.28
N ALA A 16 3.15 1.33 -8.32
CA ALA A 16 3.15 2.73 -8.75
C ALA A 16 3.96 3.61 -7.79
N HIS A 17 3.83 3.42 -6.48
CA HIS A 17 4.61 4.16 -5.48
C HIS A 17 6.10 3.84 -5.64
N ILE A 18 6.48 2.56 -5.69
CA ILE A 18 7.88 2.15 -5.85
C ILE A 18 8.51 2.81 -7.09
N ARG A 19 7.80 2.80 -8.23
CA ARG A 19 8.30 3.40 -9.47
C ARG A 19 8.49 4.91 -9.36
N ILE A 20 7.47 5.64 -8.90
CA ILE A 20 7.53 7.12 -8.78
C ILE A 20 8.65 7.53 -7.84
N TYR A 21 8.76 6.89 -6.68
CA TYR A 21 9.78 7.23 -5.68
C TYR A 21 11.20 6.87 -6.13
N ARG A 22 11.37 5.76 -6.86
CA ARG A 22 12.66 5.42 -7.47
C ARG A 22 13.08 6.43 -8.52
N ASP A 23 12.17 6.82 -9.41
CA ASP A 23 12.47 7.72 -10.53
C ASP A 23 12.75 9.15 -10.04
N GLU A 24 12.05 9.62 -9.00
CA GLU A 24 12.18 11.01 -8.52
C GLU A 24 13.26 11.20 -7.44
N TYR A 25 13.51 10.19 -6.59
CA TYR A 25 14.36 10.34 -5.40
C TYR A 25 15.47 9.28 -5.29
N ASN A 26 15.57 8.38 -6.28
CA ASN A 26 16.56 7.32 -6.35
C ASN A 26 16.53 6.38 -5.12
N TYR A 27 15.34 6.20 -4.52
CA TYR A 27 15.14 5.29 -3.40
C TYR A 27 15.43 3.84 -3.78
N ASP A 28 16.01 3.10 -2.85
CA ASP A 28 16.45 1.72 -3.04
C ASP A 28 15.41 0.68 -2.56
N HIS A 29 15.79 -0.59 -2.56
CA HIS A 29 14.92 -1.72 -2.22
C HIS A 29 14.36 -1.63 -0.79
N SER A 30 15.06 -0.98 0.15
CA SER A 30 14.60 -0.83 1.55
C SER A 30 13.34 0.05 1.66
N PHE A 31 13.18 0.99 0.73
CA PHE A 31 11.98 1.83 0.68
C PHE A 31 10.77 1.07 0.13
N ALA A 32 10.98 0.15 -0.80
CA ALA A 32 9.91 -0.72 -1.30
C ALA A 32 9.36 -1.62 -0.20
N GLU A 33 10.24 -2.23 0.60
CA GLU A 33 9.86 -3.03 1.77
C GLU A 33 9.09 -2.20 2.81
N PHE A 34 9.50 -0.94 3.04
CA PHE A 34 8.78 -0.03 3.93
C PHE A 34 7.35 0.26 3.45
N ILE A 35 7.17 0.56 2.15
CA ILE A 35 5.85 0.85 1.58
C ILE A 35 4.95 -0.40 1.63
N GLU A 36 5.48 -1.57 1.28
CA GLU A 36 4.74 -2.83 1.35
C GLU A 36 4.27 -3.09 2.79
N HIS A 37 5.18 -3.00 3.77
CA HIS A 37 4.85 -3.20 5.17
C HIS A 37 3.81 -2.19 5.69
N ALA A 38 3.94 -0.90 5.32
CA ALA A 38 2.99 0.14 5.71
C ALA A 38 1.58 -0.10 5.14
N VAL A 39 1.50 -0.53 3.88
CA VAL A 39 0.24 -0.82 3.20
C VAL A 39 -0.44 -2.07 3.78
N HIS A 40 0.33 -3.13 4.07
CA HIS A 40 -0.18 -4.33 4.74
C HIS A 40 -0.66 -4.04 6.16
N PHE A 41 0.12 -3.30 6.95
CA PHE A 41 -0.27 -2.87 8.29
C PHE A 41 -1.57 -2.05 8.27
N ALA A 42 -1.75 -1.14 7.30
CA ALA A 42 -2.98 -0.37 7.15
C ALA A 42 -4.20 -1.24 6.79
N LYS A 43 -4.02 -2.28 5.97
CA LYS A 43 -5.08 -3.26 5.62
C LYS A 43 -5.51 -4.04 6.86
N GLU A 44 -4.56 -4.56 7.63
CA GLU A 44 -4.82 -5.32 8.85
C GLU A 44 -5.46 -4.47 9.95
N THR A 45 -4.99 -3.24 10.14
CA THR A 45 -5.57 -2.32 11.11
C THR A 45 -7.01 -1.95 10.76
N ARG A 46 -7.33 -1.77 9.46
CA ARG A 46 -8.72 -1.57 9.00
C ARG A 46 -9.63 -2.75 9.32
N LEU A 47 -9.14 -3.99 9.12
CA LEU A 47 -9.88 -5.20 9.48
C LEU A 47 -10.11 -5.28 11.00
N TYR A 48 -9.11 -4.90 11.79
CA TYR A 48 -9.21 -4.89 13.25
C TYR A 48 -10.21 -3.85 13.77
N ILE A 49 -10.19 -2.63 13.21
CA ILE A 49 -11.16 -1.58 13.57
C ILE A 49 -12.58 -1.98 13.17
N HIS A 50 -12.76 -2.62 12.00
CA HIS A 50 -14.08 -3.08 11.58
C HIS A 50 -14.64 -4.19 12.49
N HIS A 51 -13.78 -5.03 13.07
CA HIS A 51 -14.16 -6.08 14.04
C HIS A 51 -14.40 -5.57 15.48
N LEU A 52 -13.94 -4.36 15.82
CA LEU A 52 -14.12 -3.75 17.15
C LEU A 52 -15.35 -2.83 17.24
N VAL A 53 -16.01 -2.55 16.12
CA VAL A 53 -17.17 -1.64 16.03
C VAL A 53 -18.48 -2.42 15.80
N ASP A 54 -18.42 -3.76 15.77
CA ASP A 54 -19.58 -4.67 15.86
C ASP A 54 -19.78 -5.17 17.31
#